data_AF-A0A2D6FK40-F1
#
_entry.id   AF-A0A2D6FK40-F1
#
_cell.length_a   1.000
_cell.length_b   1.000
_cell.length_c   1.000
_cell.angle_alpha   90.00
_cell.angle_beta   90.00
_cell.angle_gamma   90.00
#
_symmetry.space_group_name_H-M   'P 1'
#
loop_
_entity.id
_entity.type
_entity.pdbx_description
1 polymer ?
#
loop_
_entity_poly.entity_id
_entity_poly.type
_entity_poly.pdbx_seq_one_letter_code
_entity_poly.pdbx_strand_id
1 'polypeptide(L)' 'MNNLEHELIPLADVFPEIIPIKLNTARQWIHRGRLPIVKLGGKVFMKESEVRKILDQGL' A
#
# COMPACT_ATOMS: atom_id res chain seq x y z
N MET A 1 -22.36 -10.50 3.76
CA MET A 1 -21.06 -10.66 3.05
C MET A 1 -20.43 -9.28 2.97
N ASN A 2 -19.34 -9.05 3.69
CA ASN A 2 -18.72 -7.73 3.81
C ASN A 2 -17.97 -7.39 2.52
N ASN A 3 -18.45 -6.40 1.77
CA ASN A 3 -17.87 -5.93 0.51
C ASN A 3 -16.65 -5.00 0.68
N LEU A 4 -16.00 -5.00 1.85
CA LEU A 4 -14.98 -4.00 2.22
C LEU A 4 -13.52 -4.46 1.99
N GLU A 5 -13.27 -5.67 1.47
CA GLU A 5 -11.90 -6.16 1.19
C GLU A 5 -11.29 -5.67 -0.15
N HIS A 6 -12.01 -4.80 -0.88
CA HIS A 6 -11.69 -4.48 -2.27
C HIS A 6 -11.41 -3.00 -2.55
N GLU A 7 -11.20 -2.17 -1.53
CA GLU A 7 -10.76 -0.80 -1.80
C GLU A 7 -9.25 -0.77 -2.10
N LEU A 8 -8.92 -0.45 -3.34
CA LEU A 8 -7.55 -0.22 -3.80
C LEU A 8 -7.20 1.24 -3.58
N ILE A 9 -6.29 1.48 -2.64
CA ILE A 9 -5.82 2.82 -2.32
C ILE A 9 -4.59 3.13 -3.19
N PRO A 10 -4.57 4.25 -3.94
CA PRO A 10 -3.38 4.68 -4.66
C PRO A 10 -2.18 4.79 -3.72
N LEU A 11 -1.01 4.30 -4.15
CA LEU A 11 0.19 4.29 -3.31
C LEU A 11 0.59 5.69 -2.79
N ALA A 12 0.31 6.73 -3.60
CA ALA A 12 0.59 8.12 -3.25
C ALA A 12 -0.30 8.64 -2.10
N ASP A 13 -1.49 8.07 -1.92
CA ASP A 13 -2.40 8.46 -0.84
C ASP A 13 -2.06 7.70 0.45
N VAL A 14 -1.35 6.57 0.36
CA VAL A 14 -0.89 5.82 1.53
C VAL A 14 0.39 6.40 2.12
N PHE A 15 1.34 6.83 1.29
CA PHE A 15 2.66 7.31 1.72
C PHE A 15 2.88 8.77 1.31
N PRO A 16 3.21 9.70 2.22
CA PRO A 16 3.53 9.48 3.64
C PRO A 16 2.33 9.63 4.61
N GLU A 17 1.14 9.96 4.09
CA GLU A 17 0.02 10.44 4.93
C GLU A 17 -0.51 9.38 5.91
N ILE A 18 -0.64 8.12 5.47
CA ILE A 18 -1.15 7.02 6.31
C ILE A 18 0.01 6.28 6.97
N ILE A 19 1.02 5.92 6.18
CA ILE A 19 2.25 5.29 6.67
C ILE A 19 3.37 6.32 6.55
N PRO A 20 3.98 6.76 7.67
CA PRO A 20 4.89 7.91 7.72
C PRO A 20 6.28 7.60 7.17
N ILE A 21 6.33 7.16 5.92
CA ILE A 21 7.51 6.76 5.18
C ILE A 21 7.48 7.48 3.84
N LYS A 22 8.64 7.99 3.42
CA LYS A 22 8.76 8.71 2.15
C LYS A 22 8.37 7.78 0.99
N LEU A 23 7.62 8.31 0.03
CA LEU A 23 7.20 7.57 -1.17
C LEU A 23 8.38 6.93 -1.93
N ASN A 24 9.56 7.58 -1.94
CA ASN A 24 10.77 7.00 -2.53
C ASN A 24 11.25 5.71 -1.82
N THR A 25 11.10 5.64 -0.49
CA THR A 25 11.44 4.43 0.28
C THR A 25 10.42 3.32 0.00
N ALA A 26 9.13 3.66 -0.04
CA ALA A 26 8.08 2.71 -0.44
C ALA A 26 8.33 2.15 -1.86
N ARG A 27 8.74 3.00 -2.82
CA ARG A 27 9.13 2.55 -4.17
C ARG A 27 10.32 1.59 -4.16
N GLN A 28 11.33 1.82 -3.33
CA GLN A 28 12.45 0.88 -3.18
C GLN A 28 11.99 -0.46 -2.60
N TRP A 29 11.07 -0.45 -1.64
CA TRP A 29 10.52 -1.68 -1.07
C TRP A 29 9.65 -2.45 -2.05
N ILE A 30 8.86 -1.76 -2.87
CA ILE A 30 8.12 -2.35 -3.99
C ILE A 30 9.08 -3.01 -4.97
N HIS A 31 10.16 -2.31 -5.36
CA HIS A 31 11.16 -2.86 -6.26
C HIS A 31 11.84 -4.11 -5.68
N ARG A 32 12.02 -4.15 -4.35
CA ARG A 32 12.54 -5.29 -3.61
C ARG A 32 11.50 -6.37 -3.30
N GLY A 33 10.25 -6.23 -3.74
CA GLY A 33 9.16 -7.19 -3.49
C GLY A 33 8.70 -7.27 -2.03
N ARG A 34 8.93 -6.22 -1.23
CA ARG A 34 8.63 -6.20 0.22
C ARG A 34 7.29 -5.56 0.58
N LEU A 35 6.56 -5.04 -0.40
CA LEU A 35 5.25 -4.43 -0.19
C LEU A 35 4.18 -5.17 -1.01
N PRO A 36 3.03 -5.52 -0.41
CA PRO A 36 1.93 -6.12 -1.13
C PRO A 36 1.23 -5.06 -1.99
N ILE A 37 1.47 -5.08 -3.31
CA ILE A 37 0.91 -4.11 -4.24
C ILE A 37 0.07 -4.75 -5.35
N VAL A 38 -0.86 -3.95 -5.87
CA VAL A 38 -1.61 -4.25 -7.09
C VAL A 38 -1.21 -3.22 -8.16
N LYS A 39 -0.79 -3.70 -9.33
CA LYS A 39 -0.51 -2.86 -10.50
C LYS A 39 -1.68 -2.93 -11.46
N LEU A 40 -2.25 -1.78 -11.80
CA LEU A 40 -3.29 -1.67 -12.82
C LEU A 40 -2.86 -0.62 -13.84
N GLY A 41 -2.51 -1.08 -15.05
CA GLY A 41 -1.85 -0.24 -16.04
C GLY A 41 -0.54 0.35 -15.50
N GLY A 42 -0.39 1.67 -15.60
CA GLY A 42 0.78 2.41 -15.10
C GLY A 42 0.69 2.86 -13.64
N LYS A 43 -0.37 2.47 -12.90
CA LYS A 43 -0.62 2.92 -11.52
C LYS A 43 -0.38 1.79 -10.52
N VAL A 44 0.04 2.17 -9.31
CA VAL A 44 0.35 1.26 -8.20
C VAL A 44 -0.59 1.54 -7.04
N PHE A 45 -1.17 0.49 -6.49
CA PHE A 45 -2.14 0.53 -5.41
C PHE A 45 -1.76 -0.45 -4.30
N MET A 46 -2.31 -0.24 -3.11
CA MET A 46 -2.36 -1.24 -2.05
C MET A 46 -3.80 -1.53 -1.68
N LYS A 47 -4.08 -2.77 -1.29
CA LYS A 47 -5.36 -3.09 -0.68
C LYS A 47 -5.44 -2.42 0.69
N GLU A 48 -6.56 -1.81 1.01
CA GLU A 48 -6.79 -1.25 2.35
C GLU A 48 -6.49 -2.26 3.47
N SER A 49 -6.86 -3.54 3.28
CA SER A 49 -6.57 -4.62 4.23
C SER A 49 -5.09 -4.77 4.54
N GLU A 50 -4.21 -4.58 3.55
CA GLU A 50 -2.76 -4.67 3.73
C GLU A 50 -2.21 -3.42 4.38
N VAL A 51 -2.76 -2.23 4.07
CA VAL A 51 -2.42 -0.99 4.78
C VAL A 51 -2.73 -1.11 6.27
N ARG A 52 -3.92 -1.65 6.62
CA ARG A 52 -4.32 -1.90 8.00
C ARG A 52 -3.36 -2.88 8.70
N LYS A 53 -3.01 -4.00 8.06
CA LYS A 53 -2.02 -4.94 8.60
C LYS A 53 -0.68 -4.26 8.90
N ILE A 54 -0.20 -3.42 7.99
CA ILE A 54 1.07 -2.69 8.19
C ILE A 54 0.98 -1.71 9.37
N LEU A 55 -0.16 -1.03 9.54
CA LEU A 55 -0.38 -0.13 10.68
C LEU A 55 -0.43 -0.90 12.00
N ASP A 56 -1.05 -2.07 12.02
CA ASP A 56 -1.24 -2.87 13.24
C ASP A 56 0.02 -3.66 13.64
N GLN A 57 0.76 -4.19 12.65
CA GLN A 57 1.84 -5.16 12.88
C GLN A 57 3.22 -4.59 12.55
N GLY A 58 3.27 -3.40 11.97
CA GLY A 58 4.47 -2.91 11.31
C GLY A 58 4.68 -3.58 9.95
N LEU A 59 5.83 -3.27 9.36
CA LEU A 59 6.23 -3.67 8.01
C LEU A 59 7.14 -4.90 8.01
#